data_AF-A0A3N4RFA6-F1
#
_entry.id   AF-A0A3N4RFA6-F1
#
_cell.length_a   1.000
_cell.length_b   1.000
_cell.length_c   1.000
_cell.angle_alpha   90.00
_cell.angle_beta   90.00
_cell.angle_gamma   90.00
#
_symmetry.space_group_name_H-M   'P 1'
#
loop_
_entity.id
_entity.type
_entity.pdbx_description
1 polymer ?
#
loop_
_entity_poly.entity_id
_entity_poly.type
_entity_poly.pdbx_seq_one_letter_code
_entity_poly.pdbx_strand_id
1 'polypeptide(L)'
;MTVTNRTIAIDEEVFAFLQAHGEPLVDTPNDVLRRLLLQSAPGGANPAPAASAPGALLPFLQRGWLRDGEELHHTKKRSGVTFRAHVTPEGGIRIDDGRVFLLPSPALKAQVGSEINGWGQYLISRTEEPLQTLRDRLKKEQQGS
;
A
#
# COMPACT_ATOMS: atom_id res chain seq x y z
N MET A 1 5.65 21.66 -1.35
CA MET A 1 7.13 21.70 -1.40
C MET A 1 7.54 21.97 -2.83
N THR A 2 8.28 23.05 -3.09
CA THR A 2 8.71 23.48 -4.43
C THR A 2 9.95 22.67 -4.85
N VAL A 3 9.85 21.91 -5.93
CA VAL A 3 10.98 21.15 -6.51
C VAL A 3 11.81 22.13 -7.32
N THR A 4 13.06 22.37 -6.92
CA THR A 4 14.02 23.17 -7.71
C THR A 4 14.64 22.28 -8.78
N ASN A 5 14.43 22.59 -10.06
CA ASN A 5 14.97 21.82 -11.17
C ASN A 5 16.36 22.33 -11.57
N ARG A 6 17.33 21.44 -11.73
CA ARG A 6 18.72 21.75 -12.15
C ARG A 6 19.15 20.76 -13.22
N THR A 7 19.87 21.23 -14.23
CA THR A 7 20.32 20.42 -15.36
C THR A 7 21.72 19.86 -15.11
N ILE A 8 21.92 18.58 -15.41
CA ILE A 8 23.22 17.91 -15.46
C ILE A 8 23.38 17.21 -16.81
N ALA A 9 24.61 17.03 -17.29
CA ALA A 9 24.92 16.29 -18.51
C ALA A 9 25.50 14.92 -18.15
N ILE A 10 25.04 13.88 -18.85
CA ILE A 10 25.51 12.50 -18.74
C ILE A 10 25.71 11.94 -20.16
N ASP A 11 26.58 10.95 -20.29
CA ASP A 11 26.80 10.27 -21.57
C ASP A 11 25.69 9.26 -21.89
N GLU A 12 25.75 8.70 -23.10
CA GLU A 12 24.74 7.78 -23.62
C GLU A 12 24.71 6.43 -22.90
N GLU A 13 25.87 5.97 -22.42
CA GLU A 13 25.99 4.73 -21.65
C GLU A 13 25.27 4.87 -20.31
N VAL A 14 25.51 5.97 -19.58
CA VAL A 14 24.84 6.29 -18.32
C VAL A 14 23.35 6.52 -18.54
N PHE A 15 22.94 7.16 -19.64
CA PHE A 15 21.53 7.35 -19.96
C PHE A 15 20.81 6.01 -20.24
N ALA A 16 21.43 5.10 -21.00
CA ALA A 16 20.91 3.76 -21.25
C ALA A 16 20.83 2.95 -19.96
N PHE A 17 21.84 3.06 -19.10
CA PHE A 17 21.84 2.45 -17.77
C PHE A 17 20.65 2.91 -16.92
N LEU A 18 20.36 4.23 -16.88
CA LEU A 18 19.22 4.76 -16.14
C LEU A 18 17.87 4.25 -16.69
N GLN A 19 17.73 4.16 -18.02
CA GLN A 19 16.52 3.60 -18.64
C GLN A 19 16.31 2.12 -18.33
N ALA A 20 17.38 1.32 -18.34
CA ALA A 20 17.31 -0.11 -18.02
C ALA A 20 16.90 -0.38 -16.56
N HIS A 21 17.19 0.55 -15.65
CA HIS A 21 16.87 0.43 -14.22
C HIS A 21 15.51 1.05 -13.84
N GLY A 22 14.92 1.88 -14.69
CA GLY A 22 13.61 2.51 -14.45
C GLY A 22 12.44 1.68 -15.01
N GLU A 23 11.27 1.78 -14.37
CA GLU A 23 10.04 1.31 -15.01
C GLU A 23 9.62 2.29 -16.13
N PRO A 24 9.40 1.79 -17.37
CA PRO A 24 9.03 2.65 -18.49
C PRO A 24 7.77 3.46 -18.19
N LEU A 25 7.81 4.77 -18.44
CA LEU A 25 6.70 5.74 -18.28
C LEU A 25 6.25 6.01 -16.83
N VAL A 26 6.87 5.37 -15.82
CA VAL A 26 6.54 5.54 -14.40
C VAL A 26 7.65 6.28 -13.67
N ASP A 27 8.91 5.87 -13.89
CA ASP A 27 10.05 6.47 -13.23
C ASP A 27 10.65 7.61 -14.06
N THR A 28 10.87 8.76 -13.43
CA THR A 28 11.75 9.76 -14.03
C THR A 28 13.21 9.38 -13.83
N PRO A 29 14.15 9.83 -14.68
CA PRO A 29 15.58 9.62 -14.43
C PRO A 29 16.04 10.08 -13.04
N ASN A 30 15.39 11.12 -12.49
CA ASN A 30 15.67 11.61 -11.15
C ASN A 30 15.22 10.61 -10.07
N ASP A 31 14.14 9.86 -10.30
CA ASP A 31 13.67 8.83 -9.35
C ASP A 31 14.61 7.62 -9.34
N VAL A 32 15.11 7.23 -10.52
CA VAL A 32 16.16 6.20 -10.64
C VAL A 32 17.45 6.66 -9.95
N LEU A 33 17.90 7.90 -10.17
CA LEU A 33 19.08 8.46 -9.52
C LEU A 33 18.92 8.55 -7.99
N ARG A 34 17.75 8.99 -7.50
CA ARG A 34 17.47 9.03 -6.05
C ARG A 34 17.52 7.64 -5.45
N ARG A 35 16.95 6.64 -6.12
CA ARG A 35 17.02 5.24 -5.68
C ARG A 35 18.47 4.75 -5.63
N LEU A 36 19.22 4.87 -6.71
CA LEU A 36 20.57 4.29 -6.76
C LEU A 36 21.58 5.03 -5.88
N LEU A 37 21.52 6.36 -5.81
CA LEU A 37 22.55 7.17 -5.16
C LEU A 37 22.22 7.53 -3.72
N LEU A 38 20.94 7.79 -3.41
CA LEU A 38 20.53 8.23 -2.07
C LEU A 38 20.09 7.08 -1.18
N GLN A 39 19.70 5.92 -1.73
CA GLN A 39 19.39 4.72 -0.93
C GLN A 39 20.63 3.87 -0.62
N SER A 40 21.76 4.19 -1.27
CA SER A 40 23.05 3.53 -1.08
C SER A 40 24.01 4.28 -0.14
N ALA A 41 23.65 5.50 0.30
CA ALA A 41 24.38 6.21 1.36
C ALA A 41 23.92 5.68 2.73
N PRO A 42 24.79 5.52 3.76
CA PRO A 42 24.40 5.00 5.08
C PRO A 42 23.44 5.90 5.90
N GLY A 43 22.77 6.86 5.26
CA GLY A 43 21.77 7.74 5.85
C GLY A 43 20.57 8.04 4.95
N GLY A 44 20.38 7.30 3.86
CA GLY A 44 19.21 7.44 2.98
C GLY A 44 18.66 6.08 2.56
N ALA A 45 17.34 5.98 2.57
CA ALA A 45 16.56 4.76 2.75
C ALA A 45 16.76 3.68 1.68
N ASN A 46 17.52 2.64 1.98
CA ASN A 46 17.32 1.32 1.40
C ASN A 46 15.93 0.79 1.82
N PRO A 47 15.00 0.44 0.93
CA PRO A 47 13.91 -0.44 1.31
C PRO A 47 14.38 -1.89 1.12
N ALA A 48 15.30 -2.35 1.99
CA ALA A 48 15.08 -3.69 2.55
C ALA A 48 13.65 -3.69 3.10
N PRO A 49 12.84 -4.76 2.94
CA PRO A 49 11.39 -4.76 3.15
C PRO A 49 11.10 -3.97 4.41
N ALA A 50 10.62 -2.74 4.21
CA ALA A 50 10.77 -1.69 5.20
C ALA A 50 10.18 -2.20 6.50
N ALA A 51 10.93 -2.07 7.59
CA ALA A 51 10.38 -2.18 8.92
C ALA A 51 9.08 -1.37 8.93
N SER A 52 8.01 -2.14 8.88
CA SER A 52 6.59 -1.86 8.88
C SER A 52 6.25 -0.39 9.05
N ALA A 53 6.12 0.33 7.92
CA ALA A 53 5.26 1.51 7.95
C ALA A 53 3.89 1.01 8.42
N PRO A 54 3.33 1.57 9.51
CA PRO A 54 2.02 1.18 10.00
C PRO A 54 1.02 1.17 8.86
N GLY A 55 0.52 0.00 8.51
CA GLY A 55 -0.57 -0.08 7.56
C GLY A 55 -1.82 0.54 8.20
N ALA A 56 -2.77 0.95 7.38
CA ALA A 56 -3.96 1.65 7.85
C ALA A 56 -4.84 0.80 8.77
N LEU A 57 -4.59 -0.51 8.86
CA LEU A 57 -5.25 -1.41 9.80
C LEU A 57 -4.54 -1.55 11.16
N LEU A 58 -3.33 -1.02 11.31
CA LEU A 58 -2.54 -1.12 12.55
C LEU A 58 -3.30 -0.59 13.78
N PRO A 59 -4.04 0.55 13.72
CA PRO A 59 -4.82 1.03 14.85
C PRO A 59 -5.89 0.03 15.31
N PHE A 60 -6.48 -0.73 14.39
CA PHE A 60 -7.50 -1.73 14.73
C PHE A 60 -6.89 -3.01 15.32
N LEU A 61 -5.70 -3.40 14.85
CA LEU A 61 -4.91 -4.50 15.42
C LEU A 61 -4.49 -4.17 16.86
N GLN A 62 -3.95 -2.97 17.09
CA GLN A 62 -3.54 -2.51 18.42
C GLN A 62 -4.70 -2.47 19.42
N ARG A 63 -5.92 -2.27 18.94
CA ARG A 63 -7.16 -2.27 19.74
C ARG A 63 -7.81 -3.66 19.87
N GLY A 64 -7.26 -4.68 19.20
CA GLY A 64 -7.81 -6.04 19.19
C GLY A 64 -9.13 -6.20 18.42
N TRP A 65 -9.50 -5.21 17.60
CA TRP A 65 -10.70 -5.30 16.74
C TRP A 65 -10.45 -6.14 15.50
N LEU A 66 -9.21 -6.12 15.01
CA LEU A 66 -8.70 -6.99 13.96
C LEU A 66 -7.56 -7.84 14.53
N ARG A 67 -7.33 -9.00 13.91
CA ARG A 67 -6.22 -9.91 14.25
C ARG A 67 -5.24 -10.00 13.08
N ASP A 68 -4.01 -10.37 13.39
CA ASP A 68 -3.04 -10.75 12.39
C ASP A 68 -3.53 -12.02 11.66
N GLY A 69 -3.38 -12.04 10.34
CA GLY A 69 -3.90 -13.11 9.49
C GLY A 69 -5.42 -13.09 9.28
N GLU A 70 -6.16 -12.13 9.84
CA GLU A 70 -7.62 -12.07 9.68
C GLU A 70 -8.00 -12.01 8.20
N GLU A 71 -8.94 -12.85 7.79
CA GLU A 71 -9.40 -12.90 6.40
C GLU A 71 -10.45 -11.82 6.14
N LEU A 72 -10.20 -10.98 5.15
CA LEU A 72 -11.12 -10.04 4.55
C LEU A 72 -11.62 -10.62 3.23
N HIS A 73 -12.90 -10.47 2.95
CA HIS A 73 -13.45 -10.84 1.66
C HIS A 73 -14.28 -9.70 1.06
N HIS A 74 -14.31 -9.67 -0.27
CA HIS A 74 -15.18 -8.80 -1.03
C HIS A 74 -15.88 -9.59 -2.12
N THR A 75 -17.22 -9.61 -2.11
CA THR A 75 -18.00 -10.33 -3.13
C THR A 75 -18.64 -9.35 -4.12
N LYS A 76 -18.29 -9.49 -5.39
CA LYS A 76 -18.87 -8.72 -6.49
C LYS A 76 -20.22 -9.30 -6.88
N LYS A 77 -21.32 -8.70 -6.39
CA LYS A 77 -22.71 -9.17 -6.63
C LYS A 77 -23.06 -9.46 -8.10
N ARG A 78 -22.48 -8.71 -9.04
CA ARG A 78 -22.80 -8.84 -10.47
C ARG A 78 -22.07 -10.00 -11.17
N SER A 79 -20.95 -10.47 -10.64
CA SER A 79 -20.16 -11.56 -11.23
C SER A 79 -20.01 -12.79 -10.33
N GLY A 80 -20.46 -12.71 -9.06
CA GLY A 80 -20.29 -13.78 -8.08
C GLY A 80 -18.84 -14.04 -7.67
N VAL A 81 -17.91 -13.17 -8.06
CA VAL A 81 -16.48 -13.33 -7.75
C VAL A 81 -16.22 -12.80 -6.34
N THR A 82 -15.67 -13.66 -5.49
CA THR A 82 -15.23 -13.31 -4.14
C THR A 82 -13.72 -13.15 -4.14
N PHE A 83 -13.26 -11.95 -3.80
CA PHE A 83 -11.85 -11.62 -3.61
C PHE A 83 -11.51 -11.78 -2.14
N ARG A 84 -10.42 -12.47 -1.83
CA ARG A 84 -9.95 -12.69 -0.47
C ARG A 84 -8.64 -11.98 -0.22
N ALA A 85 -8.46 -11.51 1.00
CA ALA A 85 -7.24 -10.86 1.44
C ALA A 85 -7.03 -11.14 2.92
N HIS A 86 -5.79 -11.04 3.39
CA HIS A 86 -5.40 -11.33 4.76
C HIS A 86 -4.76 -10.10 5.40
N VAL A 87 -5.15 -9.78 6.63
CA VAL A 87 -4.53 -8.71 7.40
C VAL A 87 -3.12 -9.14 7.81
N THR A 88 -2.14 -8.26 7.60
CA THR A 88 -0.76 -8.52 8.03
C THR A 88 -0.53 -7.95 9.44
N PRO A 89 0.41 -8.48 10.23
CA PRO A 89 0.67 -8.00 11.59
C PRO A 89 1.11 -6.52 11.65
N GLU A 90 1.58 -5.98 10.53
CA GLU A 90 1.95 -4.58 10.32
C GLU A 90 0.74 -3.67 10.08
N GLY A 91 -0.48 -4.21 10.02
CA GLY A 91 -1.68 -3.46 9.65
C GLY A 91 -1.86 -3.28 8.14
N GLY A 92 -1.13 -4.06 7.35
CA GLY A 92 -1.31 -4.13 5.90
C GLY A 92 -2.38 -5.15 5.51
N ILE A 93 -2.58 -5.28 4.21
CA ILE A 93 -3.48 -6.24 3.58
C ILE A 93 -2.68 -6.99 2.52
N ARG A 94 -2.58 -8.30 2.68
CA ARG A 94 -2.00 -9.23 1.72
C ARG A 94 -3.11 -9.82 0.87
N ILE A 95 -3.03 -9.68 -0.44
CA ILE A 95 -3.99 -10.29 -1.36
C ILE A 95 -3.50 -11.68 -1.81
N ASP A 96 -4.37 -12.51 -2.38
CA ASP A 96 -4.02 -13.86 -2.87
C ASP A 96 -2.86 -13.89 -3.89
N ASP A 97 -2.65 -12.80 -4.63
CA ASP A 97 -1.50 -12.61 -5.55
C ASP A 97 -0.15 -12.45 -4.80
N GLY A 98 -0.13 -12.57 -3.48
CA GLY A 98 1.06 -12.43 -2.63
C GLY A 98 1.51 -10.99 -2.36
N ARG A 99 0.93 -10.01 -3.08
CA ARG A 99 1.22 -8.58 -2.88
C ARG A 99 0.67 -8.08 -1.54
N VAL A 100 1.43 -7.20 -0.89
CA VAL A 100 1.05 -6.56 0.36
C VAL A 100 0.85 -5.07 0.14
N PHE A 101 -0.27 -4.55 0.64
CA PHE A 101 -0.65 -3.14 0.54
C PHE A 101 -0.88 -2.56 1.94
N LEU A 102 -0.42 -1.32 2.15
CA LEU A 102 -0.64 -0.62 3.42
C LEU A 102 -2.06 -0.04 3.54
N LEU A 103 -2.80 0.03 2.44
CA LEU A 103 -4.12 0.67 2.37
C LEU A 103 -5.16 -0.28 1.74
N PRO A 104 -6.42 -0.28 2.21
CA PRO A 104 -7.49 -1.11 1.64
C PRO A 104 -7.85 -0.77 0.20
N SER A 105 -7.90 0.51 -0.17
CA SER A 105 -8.32 0.91 -1.52
C SER A 105 -7.34 0.44 -2.61
N PRO A 106 -6.00 0.61 -2.47
CA PRO A 106 -5.03 0.03 -3.40
C PRO A 106 -5.11 -1.50 -3.48
N ALA A 107 -5.30 -2.18 -2.34
CA ALA A 107 -5.43 -3.64 -2.31
C ALA A 107 -6.62 -4.11 -3.14
N LEU A 108 -7.79 -3.48 -2.96
CA LEU A 108 -9.00 -3.87 -3.69
C LEU A 108 -8.94 -3.45 -5.16
N LYS A 109 -8.33 -2.29 -5.46
CA LYS A 109 -8.06 -1.85 -6.84
C LYS A 109 -7.20 -2.87 -7.58
N ALA A 110 -6.18 -3.43 -6.93
CA ALA A 110 -5.31 -4.44 -7.52
C ALA A 110 -6.07 -5.76 -7.81
N GLN A 111 -7.00 -6.16 -6.95
CA GLN A 111 -7.80 -7.37 -7.15
C GLN A 111 -8.93 -7.20 -8.18
N VAL A 112 -9.67 -6.10 -8.10
CA VAL A 112 -10.84 -5.85 -8.95
C VAL A 112 -10.45 -5.25 -10.31
N GLY A 113 -9.26 -4.66 -10.41
CA GLY A 113 -8.78 -3.96 -11.61
C GLY A 113 -9.49 -2.63 -11.88
N SER A 114 -10.21 -2.08 -10.90
CA SER A 114 -10.97 -0.84 -11.02
C SER A 114 -10.92 -0.05 -9.72
N GLU A 115 -11.06 1.27 -9.80
CA GLU A 115 -11.10 2.12 -8.61
C GLU A 115 -12.35 1.84 -7.79
N ILE A 116 -12.12 1.29 -6.60
CA ILE A 116 -13.18 0.93 -5.67
C ILE A 116 -12.77 1.37 -4.27
N ASN A 117 -13.76 1.77 -3.48
CA ASN A 117 -13.55 2.14 -2.09
C ASN A 117 -13.30 0.90 -1.23
N GLY A 118 -12.03 0.59 -0.97
CA GLY A 118 -11.62 -0.58 -0.17
C GLY A 118 -12.19 -0.58 1.25
N TRP A 119 -12.46 0.58 1.85
CA TRP A 119 -12.97 0.65 3.23
C TRP A 119 -14.40 0.13 3.36
N GLY A 120 -15.28 0.49 2.43
CA GLY A 120 -16.69 0.11 2.49
C GLY A 120 -17.00 -1.25 1.87
N GLN A 121 -16.07 -1.82 1.10
CA GLN A 121 -16.31 -3.00 0.28
C GLN A 121 -15.65 -4.27 0.82
N TYR A 122 -14.57 -4.15 1.60
CA TYR A 122 -14.00 -5.28 2.34
C TYR A 122 -14.82 -5.56 3.58
N LEU A 123 -15.26 -6.81 3.70
CA LEU A 123 -15.94 -7.37 4.85
C LEU A 123 -14.98 -8.29 5.60
N ILE A 124 -15.02 -8.26 6.92
CA ILE A 124 -14.25 -9.15 7.78
C ILE A 124 -14.95 -10.50 7.80
N SER A 125 -14.30 -11.59 7.39
CA SER A 125 -14.96 -12.90 7.27
C SER A 125 -15.53 -13.42 8.60
N ARG A 126 -14.94 -13.02 9.72
CA ARG A 126 -15.37 -13.42 11.07
C ARG A 126 -16.65 -12.72 11.54
N THR A 127 -16.79 -11.42 11.25
CA THR A 127 -17.91 -10.60 11.77
C THR A 127 -18.88 -10.17 10.68
N GLU A 128 -18.52 -10.38 9.41
CA GLU A 128 -19.17 -9.84 8.21
C GLU A 128 -19.34 -8.31 8.25
N GLU A 129 -18.58 -7.63 9.11
CA GLU A 129 -18.62 -6.17 9.22
C GLU A 129 -17.66 -5.54 8.21
N PRO A 130 -18.04 -4.41 7.58
CA PRO A 130 -17.15 -3.69 6.70
C PRO A 130 -16.06 -2.95 7.49
N LEU A 131 -14.86 -2.83 6.91
CA LEU A 131 -13.75 -2.06 7.50
C LEU A 131 -14.14 -0.60 7.79
N GLN A 132 -15.08 -0.05 7.03
CA GLN A 132 -15.63 1.29 7.25
C GLN A 132 -16.28 1.43 8.63
N THR A 133 -16.97 0.41 9.13
CA THR A 133 -17.57 0.42 10.47
C THR A 133 -16.50 0.56 11.55
N LEU A 134 -15.37 -0.16 11.43
CA LEU A 134 -14.24 -0.03 12.35
C LEU A 134 -13.65 1.39 12.31
N ARG A 135 -13.53 1.96 11.11
CA ARG A 135 -13.01 3.32 10.92
C ARG A 135 -13.92 4.37 11.54
N ASP A 136 -15.23 4.22 11.40
CA ASP A 136 -16.21 5.15 11.96
C ASP A 136 -16.26 5.03 13.49
N ARG A 137 -16.13 3.81 14.04
CA ARG A 137 -15.98 3.59 15.49
C ARG A 137 -14.71 4.26 16.02
N LEU A 138 -13.58 4.12 15.32
CA LEU A 138 -12.32 4.77 15.68
C LEU A 138 -12.45 6.31 15.68
N LYS A 139 -13.10 6.89 14.67
CA LYS A 139 -13.35 8.34 14.62
C LYS A 139 -14.22 8.83 15.78
N LYS A 140 -15.28 8.09 16.12
CA LYS A 140 -16.14 8.43 17.27
C LYS A 140 -15.37 8.47 18.58
N GLU A 141 -14.47 7.52 18.79
CA GLU A 141 -13.62 7.53 20.00
C GLU A 141 -12.62 8.69 20.02
N GLN A 142 -12.02 9.04 18.87
CA GLN A 142 -11.08 10.18 18.82
C GLN A 142 -11.76 11.55 18.97
N GLN A 143 -13.06 11.65 18.66
CA GLN A 143 -13.84 12.89 18.80
C GLN A 143 -14.50 13.03 20.17
N GLY A 144 -14.47 11.99 21.00
CA GLY A 144 -15.08 11.96 22.33
C GLY A 144 -14.10 12.19 23.48
N SER A 145 -12.86 12.63 23.20
CA SER A 145 -11.81 12.84 24.21
C SER A 145 -11.33 14.28 24.25
#